data_AF-A0A529AUU2-F1
#
_entry.id   AF-A0A529AUU2-F1
#
_cell.length_a   1.000
_cell.length_b   1.000
_cell.length_c   1.000
_cell.angle_alpha   90.00
_cell.angle_beta   90.00
_cell.angle_gamma   90.00
#
_symmetry.space_group_name_H-M   'P 1'
#
loop_
_entity.id
_entity.type
_entity.pdbx_description
1 polymer ?
#
loop_
_entity_poly.entity_id
_entity_poly.type
_entity_poly.pdbx_seq_one_letter_code
_entity_poly.pdbx_strand_id
1 'polypeptide(L)'
;MISAGAIVTVIGVPEDLKDDLPGDEMRTKELFLGCVGRKFEVVSVTNNSGTHLLELEVGEVFGEPAYMHSIWIEERYVSAVNPPAHEA
;
A
#
# COMPACT_ATOMS: atom_id res chain seq x y z
N MET A 1 7.62 -12.08 -4.95
CA MET A 1 6.20 -11.96 -4.59
C MET A 1 6.15 -11.69 -3.11
N ILE A 2 5.74 -10.48 -2.77
CA ILE A 2 5.57 -10.04 -1.39
C ILE A 2 4.30 -10.67 -0.81
N SER A 3 4.39 -11.18 0.41
CA SER A 3 3.29 -11.82 1.15
C SER A 3 2.85 -10.98 2.35
N ALA A 4 1.71 -11.33 2.96
CA ALA A 4 1.31 -10.77 4.24
C ALA A 4 2.41 -10.98 5.31
N GLY A 5 2.54 -10.03 6.23
CA GLY A 5 3.60 -9.95 7.26
C GLY A 5 4.93 -9.38 6.75
N ALA A 6 5.09 -9.16 5.45
CA ALA A 6 6.30 -8.52 4.92
C ALA A 6 6.31 -7.02 5.22
N ILE A 7 7.49 -6.48 5.52
CA ILE A 7 7.68 -5.03 5.64
C ILE A 7 8.12 -4.45 4.30
N VAL A 8 7.39 -3.46 3.82
CA VAL A 8 7.63 -2.79 2.54
C VAL A 8 7.75 -1.29 2.71
N THR A 9 8.54 -0.65 1.87
CA THR A 9 8.57 0.81 1.71
C THR A 9 7.77 1.17 0.46
N VAL A 10 6.85 2.14 0.54
CA VAL A 10 6.18 2.69 -0.65
C VAL A 10 7.17 3.58 -1.40
N ILE A 11 7.45 3.28 -2.65
CA ILE A 11 8.46 3.98 -3.48
C ILE A 11 7.85 4.83 -4.59
N GLY A 12 6.54 4.73 -4.80
CA GLY A 12 5.81 5.50 -5.80
C GLY A 12 4.31 5.25 -5.73
N VAL A 13 3.59 5.82 -6.68
CA VAL A 13 2.13 5.69 -6.81
C VAL A 13 1.76 5.62 -8.30
N PRO A 14 0.64 4.97 -8.67
CA PRO A 14 0.08 5.06 -10.02
C PRO A 14 -0.12 6.52 -10.48
N GLU A 15 0.31 6.85 -11.71
CA GLU A 15 0.18 8.21 -12.26
C GLU A 15 -1.27 8.59 -12.56
N ASP A 16 -2.10 7.58 -12.83
CA ASP A 16 -3.51 7.67 -13.17
C ASP A 16 -4.45 7.59 -11.97
N LEU A 17 -3.93 7.60 -10.74
CA LEU A 17 -4.73 7.77 -9.52
C LEU A 17 -5.52 9.08 -9.58
N LYS A 18 -6.83 8.97 -9.36
CA LYS A 18 -7.75 10.11 -9.33
C LYS A 18 -8.57 10.10 -8.05
N ASP A 19 -9.03 11.28 -7.65
CA ASP A 19 -9.79 11.52 -6.43
C ASP A 19 -11.31 11.43 -6.66
N ASP A 20 -11.72 10.63 -7.64
CA ASP A 20 -12.96 10.88 -8.38
C ASP A 20 -14.21 10.26 -7.77
N LEU A 21 -14.14 9.69 -6.57
CA LEU A 21 -15.31 9.10 -5.92
C LEU A 21 -16.07 10.16 -5.11
N PRO A 22 -17.25 10.63 -5.57
CA PRO A 22 -18.06 11.56 -4.79
C PRO A 22 -18.52 10.88 -3.49
N GLY A 23 -18.15 11.48 -2.36
CA GLY A 23 -18.44 10.94 -1.02
C GLY A 23 -17.25 10.34 -0.29
N ASP A 24 -16.07 10.30 -0.92
CA ASP A 24 -14.83 9.96 -0.23
C ASP A 24 -14.31 11.20 0.51
N GLU A 25 -14.39 11.19 1.85
CA GLU A 25 -13.90 12.30 2.68
C GLU A 25 -12.37 12.45 2.56
N MET A 26 -11.68 11.38 2.17
CA MET A 26 -10.25 11.37 1.84
C MET A 26 -10.01 11.07 0.36
N ARG A 27 -9.31 11.99 -0.28
CA ARG A 27 -8.89 11.90 -1.68
C ARG A 27 -7.90 10.75 -1.87
N THR A 28 -8.28 9.73 -2.64
CA THR A 28 -7.50 8.49 -2.85
C THR A 28 -6.05 8.76 -3.25
N LYS A 29 -5.79 9.77 -4.09
CA LYS A 29 -4.44 10.16 -4.51
C LYS A 29 -3.63 10.74 -3.36
N GLU A 30 -4.25 11.54 -2.50
CA GLU A 30 -3.59 12.14 -1.33
C GLU A 30 -3.16 11.06 -0.33
N LEU A 31 -4.00 10.03 -0.11
CA LEU A 31 -3.65 8.86 0.70
C LEU A 31 -2.37 8.19 0.19
N PHE A 32 -2.32 7.86 -1.10
CA PHE A 32 -1.18 7.19 -1.71
C PHE A 32 0.09 8.06 -1.66
N LEU A 33 -0.03 9.36 -1.98
CA LEU A 33 1.11 10.28 -1.94
C LEU A 33 1.69 10.44 -0.53
N GLY A 34 0.84 10.49 0.50
CA GLY A 34 1.29 10.59 1.90
C GLY A 34 2.11 9.37 2.37
N CYS A 35 1.95 8.23 1.70
CA CYS A 35 2.63 6.98 2.03
C CYS A 35 4.04 6.87 1.43
N VAL A 36 4.37 7.64 0.38
CA VAL A 36 5.66 7.55 -0.32
C VAL A 36 6.82 7.81 0.66
N GLY A 37 7.80 6.91 0.65
CA GLY A 37 8.97 6.91 1.54
C GLY A 37 8.74 6.29 2.92
N ARG A 38 7.50 5.90 3.26
CA ARG A 38 7.16 5.28 4.54
C ARG A 38 7.14 3.76 4.45
N LYS A 39 7.25 3.12 5.61
CA LYS A 39 7.25 1.66 5.77
C LYS A 39 5.93 1.18 6.34
N PHE A 40 5.46 0.05 5.84
CA PHE A 40 4.23 -0.59 6.26
C PHE A 40 4.42 -2.10 6.31
N GLU A 41 3.71 -2.75 7.22
CA GLU A 41 3.48 -4.19 7.16
C GLU A 41 2.35 -4.49 6.17
N VAL A 42 2.53 -5.51 5.33
CA VAL A 42 1.47 -5.99 4.44
C VAL A 42 0.48 -6.80 5.25
N VAL A 43 -0.75 -6.30 5.41
CA VAL A 43 -1.77 -6.99 6.22
C VAL A 43 -2.51 -8.07 5.43
N SER A 44 -2.64 -7.90 4.12
CA SER A 44 -3.29 -8.85 3.22
C SER A 44 -2.72 -8.77 1.82
N VAL A 45 -2.93 -9.84 1.05
CA VAL A 45 -2.58 -9.90 -0.37
C VAL A 45 -3.74 -10.46 -1.16
N THR A 46 -4.01 -9.89 -2.33
CA THR A 46 -5.02 -10.40 -3.24
C THR A 46 -4.50 -10.38 -4.68
N ASN A 47 -5.09 -11.24 -5.51
CA ASN A 47 -4.90 -11.18 -6.94
C ASN A 47 -6.21 -10.72 -7.58
N ASN A 48 -6.22 -9.49 -8.08
CA ASN A 48 -7.37 -8.93 -8.76
C ASN A 48 -7.06 -8.84 -10.26
N SER A 49 -7.77 -9.63 -11.06
CA SER A 49 -7.66 -9.62 -12.53
C SER A 49 -6.23 -9.83 -13.05
N GLY A 50 -5.41 -10.63 -12.35
CA GLY A 50 -4.02 -10.91 -12.71
C GLY A 50 -3.01 -9.96 -12.07
N THR A 51 -3.47 -8.95 -11.33
CA THR A 51 -2.62 -7.98 -10.63
C THR A 51 -2.49 -8.36 -9.16
N HIS A 52 -1.25 -8.53 -8.69
CA HIS A 52 -0.92 -8.77 -7.29
C HIS A 52 -0.98 -7.46 -6.50
N LEU A 53 -1.92 -7.36 -5.57
CA LEU A 53 -2.15 -6.19 -4.74
C LEU A 53 -1.86 -6.50 -3.28
N LEU A 54 -1.22 -5.53 -2.63
CA LEU A 54 -0.85 -5.55 -1.22
C LEU A 54 -1.75 -4.58 -0.47
N GLU A 55 -2.37 -5.04 0.60
CA GLU A 55 -3.13 -4.17 1.51
C GLU A 55 -2.19 -3.59 2.56
N LEU A 56 -2.23 -2.26 2.70
CA LEU A 56 -1.50 -1.52 3.73
C LEU A 56 -2.49 -0.71 4.55
N GLU A 57 -2.43 -0.84 5.88
CA GLU A 57 -3.12 0.06 6.81
C GLU A 57 -2.32 1.36 6.96
N VAL A 58 -2.93 2.50 6.66
CA VAL A 58 -2.26 3.80 6.52
C VAL A 58 -2.83 4.88 7.43
N GLY A 59 -3.80 4.57 8.29
CA GLY A 59 -4.46 5.57 9.15
C GLY A 59 -3.48 6.40 9.99
N GLU A 60 -2.40 5.79 10.50
CA GLU A 60 -1.41 6.47 11.34
C GLU A 60 -0.63 7.57 10.58
N VAL A 61 -0.52 7.47 9.26
CA VAL A 61 0.08 8.52 8.41
C VAL A 61 -0.67 9.83 8.55
N PHE A 62 -1.96 9.76 8.85
CA PHE A 62 -2.90 10.87 8.92
C PHE A 62 -3.39 11.18 10.33
N GLY A 63 -2.76 10.59 11.35
CA GLY A 63 -3.11 10.82 12.76
C GLY A 63 -4.32 10.03 13.24
N GLU A 64 -4.75 9.02 12.49
CA GLU A 64 -5.84 8.12 12.84
C GLU A 64 -5.31 6.73 13.24
N PRO A 65 -6.11 5.89 13.92
CA PRO A 65 -5.76 4.48 14.10
C PRO A 65 -5.48 3.78 12.76
N ALA A 66 -4.48 2.89 12.72
CA ALA A 66 -4.02 2.23 11.49
C ALA A 66 -5.16 1.67 10.62
N TYR A 67 -6.09 0.94 11.26
CA TYR A 67 -7.23 0.27 10.61
C TYR A 67 -8.29 1.22 10.01
N MET A 68 -8.25 2.53 10.28
CA MET A 68 -9.25 3.47 9.75
C MET A 68 -9.13 3.67 8.25
N HIS A 69 -7.92 3.56 7.71
CA HIS A 69 -7.65 3.71 6.29
C HIS A 69 -6.76 2.59 5.78
N SER A 70 -7.16 1.97 4.66
CA SER A 70 -6.35 0.99 3.95
C SER A 70 -6.19 1.38 2.49
N ILE A 71 -5.02 1.09 1.92
CA ILE A 71 -4.77 1.18 0.48
C ILE A 71 -4.41 -0.18 -0.09
N TRP A 72 -4.79 -0.40 -1.35
CA TRP A 72 -4.39 -1.57 -2.14
C TRP A 72 -3.40 -1.13 -3.21
N ILE A 73 -2.15 -1.58 -3.10
CA ILE A 73 -1.04 -1.12 -3.95
C ILE A 73 -0.36 -2.27 -4.68
N GLU A 74 0.03 -2.04 -5.94
CA GLU A 74 0.75 -3.03 -6.73
C GLU A 74 2.21 -3.18 -6.25
N GLU A 75 2.76 -4.40 -6.38
CA GLU A 75 4.13 -4.73 -5.96
C GLU A 75 5.20 -3.82 -6.60
N ARG A 76 4.96 -3.31 -7.82
CA ARG A 76 5.89 -2.41 -8.52
C ARG A 76 6.08 -1.03 -7.86
N TYR A 77 5.17 -0.62 -6.97
CA TYR A 77 5.22 0.65 -6.26
C TYR A 77 5.75 0.52 -4.84
N VAL A 78 6.25 -0.66 -4.46
CA VAL A 78 6.87 -0.90 -3.17
C VAL A 78 8.24 -1.57 -3.30
N SER A 79 9.04 -1.46 -2.25
CA SER A 79 10.31 -2.18 -2.10
C SER A 79 10.29 -2.98 -0.80
N ALA A 80 10.53 -4.28 -0.87
CA ALA A 80 10.68 -5.11 0.33
C ALA A 80 11.90 -4.66 1.15
N VAL A 81 11.72 -4.47 2.46
CA VAL A 81 12.79 -4.04 3.38
C VAL A 81 13.67 -5.21 3.81
N ASN A 82 13.12 -6.43 3.78
CA ASN A 82 13.86 -7.69 3.86
C ASN A 82 13.14 -8.67 2.93
N PRO A 83 13.67 -8.99 1.73
CA PRO A 83 13.14 -10.13 1.01
C PRO A 83 13.31 -11.37 1.90
N PRO A 84 12.31 -12.27 2.02
CA PRO A 84 12.58 -13.58 2.60
C PRO A 84 13.76 -14.16 1.84
N ALA A 85 14.84 -14.46 2.56
CA ALA A 85 16.00 -15.11 1.98
C ALA A 85 15.48 -16.40 1.33
N HIS A 86 15.47 -16.43 0.01
CA HIS A 86 15.21 -17.67 -0.71
C HIS A 86 16.39 -18.58 -0.33
N GLU A 87 16.15 -19.57 0.54
CA GLU A 87 17.11 -20.65 0.73
C GLU A 87 17.40 -21.24 -0.66
N ALA A 88 18.69 -21.33 -0.95
CA ALA A 88 19.27 -21.79 -2.21
C ALA A 88 19.21 -23.31 -2.33
#